data_AF-V8NI96-F1
#
_entry.id   AF-V8NI96-F1
#
_cell.length_a   1.000
_cell.length_b   1.000
_cell.length_c   1.000
_cell.angle_alpha   90.00
_cell.angle_beta   90.00
_cell.angle_gamma   90.00
#
_symmetry.space_group_name_H-M   'P 1'
#
loop_
_entity.id
_entity.type
_entity.pdbx_description
1 polymer ?
#
loop_
_entity_poly.entity_id
_entity_poly.type
_entity_poly.pdbx_seq_one_letter_code
_entity_poly.pdbx_strand_id
1 'polypeptide(L)'
;ALLFLASVSGLCFAISLVLICVYLIRFCCCSNEDEEETKTQRVCCVTWSCVAAVIICCAGIGIGFYGNSETNDGVYQVTYSLLNANHTLSSIDSLVSETVALLSATVRGELTQLEETLSQRTELVAVVRNTRRQAEAVAQTLDGIPFWKDARGGASILAEQVGYLEDYRMTVMSFLVLILSWGSMGLETAAAVGLSDFCFEPDGYVMNTTQARTGLSPEILQYYLTCSQDIFNPFQQKNIVSIQSTLNITESNFHHLVALLNCRGLHK
;
A
#
# COMPACT_ATOMS: atom_id res chain seq x y z
N ALA A 1 -12.97 9.08 -7.79
CA ALA A 1 -13.33 7.77 -7.21
C ALA A 1 -12.13 7.11 -6.51
N LEU A 2 -11.01 6.88 -7.20
CA LEU A 2 -9.82 6.22 -6.62
C LEU A 2 -9.18 6.99 -5.46
N LEU A 3 -9.02 8.32 -5.55
CA LEU A 3 -8.51 9.13 -4.44
C LEU A 3 -9.40 9.11 -3.19
N PHE A 4 -10.71 8.97 -3.38
CA PHE A 4 -11.68 8.83 -2.29
C PHE A 4 -11.62 7.43 -1.66
N LEU A 5 -11.44 6.39 -2.47
CA LEU A 5 -11.24 5.02 -1.98
C LEU A 5 -9.91 4.89 -1.21
N ALA A 6 -8.85 5.50 -1.72
CA ALA A 6 -7.53 5.50 -1.09
C ALA A 6 -7.54 6.28 0.24
N SER A 7 -8.24 7.41 0.32
CA SER A 7 -8.37 8.17 1.56
C SER A 7 -9.22 7.43 2.60
N VAL A 8 -10.31 6.79 2.18
CA VAL A 8 -11.12 5.94 3.04
C VAL A 8 -10.32 4.74 3.56
N SER A 9 -9.55 4.06 2.71
CA SER A 9 -8.70 2.95 3.16
C SER A 9 -7.60 3.41 4.12
N GLY A 10 -7.00 4.59 3.86
CA GLY A 10 -5.99 5.17 4.76
C GLY A 10 -6.57 5.53 6.13
N LEU A 11 -7.78 6.10 6.15
CA LEU A 11 -8.50 6.40 7.38
C LEU A 11 -8.85 5.12 8.15
N CYS A 12 -9.34 4.09 7.47
CA CYS A 12 -9.65 2.79 8.07
C CYS A 12 -8.41 2.12 8.68
N PHE A 13 -7.26 2.15 7.98
CA PHE A 13 -6.00 1.63 8.51
C PHE A 13 -5.53 2.40 9.75
N ALA A 14 -5.59 3.73 9.73
CA ALA A 14 -5.24 4.57 10.88
C ALA A 14 -6.15 4.29 12.09
N ILE A 15 -7.46 4.15 11.87
CA ILE A 15 -8.41 3.78 12.93
C ILE A 15 -8.09 2.39 13.48
N SER A 16 -7.74 1.43 12.63
CA SER A 16 -7.42 0.06 13.05
C SER A 16 -6.14 0.00 13.90
N LEU A 17 -5.10 0.74 13.52
CA LEU A 17 -3.89 0.91 14.34
C LEU A 17 -4.22 1.53 15.71
N VAL A 18 -5.08 2.54 15.76
CA VAL A 18 -5.52 3.14 17.04
C VAL A 18 -6.29 2.13 17.89
N LEU A 19 -7.17 1.32 17.29
CA LEU A 19 -7.91 0.27 18.01
C LEU A 19 -6.98 -0.81 18.55
N ILE A 20 -5.96 -1.23 17.79
CA ILE A 20 -4.93 -2.17 18.26
C ILE A 20 -4.12 -1.55 19.40
N CYS A 21 -3.73 -0.28 19.30
CA CYS A 21 -3.04 0.41 20.38
C CYS A 21 -3.90 0.42 21.66
N VAL A 22 -5.19 0.76 21.56
CA VAL A 22 -6.11 0.74 22.70
C VAL A 22 -6.30 -0.68 23.25
N TYR A 23 -6.40 -1.68 22.38
CA TYR A 23 -6.52 -3.08 22.76
C TYR A 23 -5.27 -3.58 23.50
N LEU A 24 -4.06 -3.31 22.98
CA LEU A 24 -2.80 -3.68 23.64
C LEU A 24 -2.62 -2.94 24.97
N ILE A 25 -3.02 -1.66 25.05
CA ILE A 25 -3.04 -0.92 26.31
C ILE A 25 -4.01 -1.59 27.29
N ARG A 26 -5.22 -1.97 26.89
CA ARG A 26 -6.19 -2.63 27.77
C ARG A 26 -5.75 -4.04 28.16
N PHE A 27 -5.24 -4.84 27.23
CA PHE A 27 -4.76 -6.19 27.48
C PHE A 27 -3.56 -6.17 28.46
N CYS A 28 -2.62 -5.25 28.29
CA CYS A 28 -1.47 -5.12 29.19
C CYS A 28 -1.81 -4.42 30.53
N CYS A 29 -2.76 -3.48 30.56
CA CYS A 29 -3.15 -2.77 31.79
C CYS A 29 -4.20 -3.50 32.64
N CYS A 30 -5.06 -4.33 32.04
CA CYS A 30 -6.12 -5.06 32.74
C CYS A 30 -5.78 -6.53 33.04
N SER A 31 -4.56 -7.00 32.72
CA SER A 31 -4.05 -8.25 33.30
C SER A 31 -3.76 -8.00 34.79
N ASN A 32 -4.71 -8.36 35.64
CA ASN A 32 -4.68 -8.30 37.12
C ASN A 32 -3.29 -8.72 37.65
N GLU A 33 -2.58 -7.83 38.34
CA GLU A 33 -2.47 -7.83 39.80
C GLU A 33 -1.77 -9.10 40.29
N ASP A 34 -0.47 -9.18 39.98
CA ASP A 34 0.59 -9.79 40.80
C ASP A 34 1.93 -9.35 40.17
N GLU A 35 2.88 -8.84 40.98
CA GLU A 35 4.23 -8.33 40.63
C GLU A 35 4.36 -6.85 40.15
N GLU A 36 4.43 -5.92 41.11
CA GLU A 36 4.44 -4.45 40.90
C GLU A 36 5.73 -3.83 40.27
N GLU A 37 6.90 -4.47 40.31
CA GLU A 37 8.15 -3.79 39.86
C GLU A 37 8.48 -3.97 38.37
N THR A 38 8.13 -5.09 37.73
CA THR A 38 8.43 -5.33 36.30
C THR A 38 7.33 -4.81 35.35
N LYS A 39 6.16 -4.47 35.88
CA LYS A 39 4.96 -4.07 35.12
C LYS A 39 5.09 -2.65 34.57
N THR A 40 5.58 -1.71 35.37
CA THR A 40 5.75 -0.28 35.00
C THR A 40 6.71 -0.09 33.82
N GLN A 41 7.77 -0.90 33.74
CA GLN A 41 8.75 -0.85 32.65
C GLN A 41 8.22 -1.47 31.35
N ARG A 42 7.41 -2.54 31.42
CA ARG A 42 6.74 -3.15 30.25
C ARG A 42 5.70 -2.24 29.61
N VAL A 43 4.92 -1.52 30.42
CA VAL A 43 3.91 -0.55 29.95
C VAL A 43 4.57 0.61 29.18
N CYS A 44 5.72 1.10 29.65
CA CYS A 44 6.49 2.12 28.96
C CYS A 44 7.02 1.61 27.60
N CYS A 45 7.61 0.41 27.55
CA CYS A 45 8.20 -0.13 26.31
C CYS A 45 7.16 -0.38 25.20
N VAL A 46 5.97 -0.88 25.56
CA VAL A 46 4.87 -1.15 24.60
C VAL A 46 4.27 0.14 24.05
N THR A 47 4.03 1.14 24.90
CA THR A 47 3.50 2.44 24.47
C THR A 47 4.46 3.17 23.54
N TRP A 48 5.76 3.21 23.85
CA TRP A 48 6.77 3.82 22.96
C TRP A 48 6.96 3.05 21.66
N SER A 49 6.82 1.73 21.66
CA SER A 49 6.85 0.91 20.45
C SER A 49 5.63 1.18 19.55
N CYS A 50 4.44 1.35 20.13
CA CYS A 50 3.24 1.75 19.40
C CYS A 50 3.40 3.16 18.79
N VAL A 51 3.88 4.12 19.57
CA VAL A 51 4.13 5.49 19.09
C VAL A 51 5.14 5.49 17.94
N ALA A 52 6.24 4.73 18.07
CA ALA A 52 7.23 4.60 17.01
C ALA A 52 6.64 3.97 15.74
N ALA A 53 5.83 2.91 15.87
CA ALA A 53 5.16 2.28 14.74
C ALA A 53 4.22 3.25 14.00
N VAL A 54 3.39 4.00 14.73
CA VAL A 54 2.49 5.00 14.14
C VAL A 54 3.29 6.09 13.41
N ILE A 55 4.38 6.59 13.99
CA ILE A 55 5.23 7.60 13.35
C ILE A 55 5.85 7.07 12.05
N ILE A 56 6.39 5.84 12.06
CA ILE A 56 6.97 5.20 10.88
C ILE A 56 5.91 5.03 9.78
N CYS A 57 4.71 4.57 10.13
CA CYS A 57 3.60 4.43 9.19
C CYS A 57 3.19 5.78 8.58
N CYS A 58 3.01 6.81 9.42
CA CYS A 58 2.65 8.16 8.95
C CYS A 58 3.73 8.76 8.04
N ALA A 59 5.01 8.58 8.37
CA ALA A 59 6.12 9.02 7.53
C ALA A 59 6.12 8.27 6.18
N GLY A 60 5.91 6.96 6.19
CA GLY A 60 5.83 6.14 4.97
C GLY A 60 4.68 6.57 4.05
N ILE A 61 3.49 6.81 4.62
CA ILE A 61 2.33 7.32 3.87
C ILE A 61 2.63 8.70 3.28
N GLY A 62 3.20 9.61 4.07
CA GLY A 62 3.56 10.96 3.62
C GLY A 62 4.58 10.94 2.47
N ILE A 63 5.64 10.14 2.59
CA ILE A 63 6.65 9.96 1.53
C ILE A 63 6.01 9.38 0.26
N GLY A 64 5.10 8.41 0.40
CA GLY A 64 4.39 7.81 -0.72
C GLY A 64 3.52 8.80 -1.48
N PHE A 65 2.72 9.61 -0.77
CA PHE A 65 1.90 10.66 -1.42
C PHE A 65 2.75 11.73 -2.07
N TYR A 66 3.80 12.19 -1.38
CA TYR A 66 4.73 13.18 -1.92
C TYR A 66 5.39 12.67 -3.21
N GLY A 67 6.00 11.48 -3.17
CA GLY A 67 6.66 10.89 -4.34
C GLY A 67 5.71 10.67 -5.52
N ASN A 68 4.45 10.31 -5.27
CA ASN A 68 3.44 10.20 -6.32
C ASN A 68 3.06 11.55 -6.93
N SER A 69 2.90 12.60 -6.12
CA SER A 69 2.63 13.96 -6.63
C SER A 69 3.76 14.45 -7.52
N GLU A 70 5.01 14.34 -7.05
CA GLU A 70 6.19 14.76 -7.81
C GLU A 70 6.35 13.96 -9.11
N THR A 71 6.11 12.65 -9.08
CA THR A 71 6.19 11.80 -10.28
C THR A 71 5.10 12.16 -11.29
N ASN A 72 3.87 12.36 -10.82
CA ASN A 72 2.73 12.76 -11.66
C ASN A 72 2.99 14.13 -12.31
N ASP A 73 3.49 15.10 -11.55
CA ASP A 73 3.83 16.43 -12.08
C ASP A 73 4.97 16.36 -13.09
N GLY A 74 6.01 15.57 -12.81
CA GLY A 74 7.10 15.31 -13.74
C GLY A 74 6.64 14.68 -15.06
N VAL A 75 5.79 13.65 -14.98
CA VAL A 75 5.20 12.99 -16.17
C VAL A 75 4.33 13.96 -16.95
N TYR A 76 3.50 14.75 -16.28
CA TYR A 76 2.66 15.76 -16.92
C TYR A 76 3.51 16.80 -17.66
N GLN A 77 4.58 17.30 -17.02
CA GLN A 77 5.49 18.27 -17.62
C GLN A 77 6.22 17.70 -18.85
N VAL A 78 6.69 16.45 -18.79
CA VAL A 78 7.34 15.78 -19.91
C VAL A 78 6.36 15.56 -21.06
N THR A 79 5.15 15.07 -20.77
CA THR A 79 4.09 14.85 -21.76
C THR A 79 3.74 16.15 -22.47
N TYR A 80 3.54 17.24 -21.72
CA TYR A 80 3.28 18.56 -22.27
C TYR A 80 4.43 19.08 -23.14
N SER A 81 5.67 18.91 -22.67
CA SER A 81 6.87 19.35 -23.40
C SER A 81 7.04 18.60 -24.73
N LEU A 82 6.77 17.30 -24.74
CA LEU A 82 6.83 16.46 -25.93
C LEU A 82 5.72 16.81 -26.94
N LEU A 83 4.50 17.06 -26.46
CA LEU A 83 3.40 17.53 -27.32
C LEU A 83 3.70 18.89 -27.93
N ASN A 84 4.26 19.82 -27.14
CA ASN A 84 4.66 21.13 -27.63
C ASN A 84 5.84 21.05 -28.62
N ALA A 85 6.82 20.16 -28.38
CA ALA A 85 7.89 19.87 -29.32
C ALA A 85 7.34 19.32 -30.64
N ASN A 86 6.38 18.39 -30.58
CA ASN A 86 5.71 17.85 -31.75
C ASN A 86 5.01 18.94 -32.59
N HIS A 87 4.28 19.86 -31.93
CA HIS A 87 3.63 20.98 -32.59
C HIS A 87 4.64 21.92 -33.26
N THR A 88 5.77 22.19 -32.59
CA THR A 88 6.84 23.04 -33.13
C THR A 88 7.49 22.39 -34.36
N LEU A 89 7.79 21.08 -34.30
CA LEU A 89 8.30 20.32 -35.44
C LEU A 89 7.30 20.32 -36.61
N SER A 90 6.00 20.26 -36.32
CA SER A 90 4.96 20.38 -37.34
C SER A 90 4.92 21.74 -38.02
N SER A 91 5.12 22.80 -37.24
CA SER A 91 5.12 24.16 -37.76
C SER A 91 6.35 24.42 -38.64
N ILE A 92 7.53 23.94 -38.24
CA ILE A 92 8.78 24.05 -39.02
C ILE A 92 8.63 23.33 -40.36
N ASP A 93 8.12 22.11 -40.37
CA ASP A 93 7.90 21.33 -41.59
C ASP A 93 6.95 22.03 -42.59
N SER A 94 5.86 22.60 -42.09
CA SER A 94 4.95 23.42 -42.91
C SER A 94 5.67 24.62 -43.52
N LEU A 95 6.49 25.31 -42.73
CA LEU A 95 7.23 26.49 -43.18
C LEU A 95 8.31 26.12 -44.21
N VAL A 96 9.01 25.01 -44.01
CA VAL A 96 9.99 24.46 -44.95
C VAL A 96 9.31 24.08 -46.26
N SER A 97 8.18 23.37 -46.21
CA SER A 97 7.42 22.99 -47.40
C SER A 97 6.94 24.21 -48.19
N GLU A 98 6.45 25.25 -47.51
CA GLU A 98 6.03 26.50 -48.16
C GLU A 98 7.21 27.22 -48.82
N THR A 99 8.34 27.31 -48.11
CA THR A 99 9.57 27.94 -48.63
C THR A 99 10.09 27.20 -49.86
N VAL A 100 10.13 25.86 -49.84
CA VAL A 100 10.55 25.03 -50.97
C VAL A 100 9.60 25.20 -52.17
N ALA A 101 8.29 25.25 -51.93
CA ALA A 101 7.31 25.46 -52.99
C ALA A 101 7.49 26.83 -53.66
N LEU A 102 7.69 27.89 -52.87
CA LEU A 102 7.89 29.26 -53.35
C LEU A 102 9.20 29.38 -54.12
N LEU A 103 10.29 28.80 -53.59
CA LEU A 103 11.59 28.74 -54.27
C LEU A 103 11.49 28.03 -55.63
N SER A 104 10.79 26.88 -55.67
CA SER A 104 10.55 26.14 -56.92
C SER A 104 9.77 26.96 -57.94
N ALA A 105 8.76 27.70 -57.49
CA ALA A 105 7.95 28.58 -58.35
C ALA A 105 8.79 29.74 -58.93
N THR A 106 9.58 30.43 -58.10
CA THR A 106 10.46 31.53 -58.54
C THR A 106 11.53 31.05 -59.51
N VAL A 107 12.15 29.89 -59.24
CA VAL A 107 13.17 29.29 -60.11
C VAL A 107 12.59 28.88 -61.47
N ARG A 108 11.37 28.34 -61.52
CA ARG A 108 10.71 27.90 -62.75
C ARG A 108 10.03 29.01 -63.54
N GLY A 109 9.68 30.13 -62.91
CA GLY A 109 8.95 31.22 -63.54
C GLY A 109 9.86 32.40 -63.85
N GLU A 110 10.26 33.12 -62.81
CA GLU A 110 10.98 34.39 -62.93
C GLU A 110 12.38 34.21 -63.51
N LEU A 111 13.13 33.20 -63.07
CA LEU A 111 14.49 32.97 -63.57
C LEU A 111 14.52 32.59 -65.06
N THR A 112 13.54 31.81 -65.53
CA THR A 112 13.41 31.46 -66.96
C THR A 112 13.07 32.66 -67.84
N GLN A 113 12.19 33.56 -67.39
CA GLN A 113 11.92 34.82 -68.11
C GLN A 113 13.14 35.73 -68.13
N LEU A 114 13.86 35.81 -67.01
CA LEU A 114 15.07 36.62 -66.90
C LEU A 114 16.19 36.09 -67.81
N GLU A 115 16.32 34.76 -67.91
CA GLU A 115 17.29 34.08 -68.80
C GLU A 115 17.00 34.35 -70.28
N GLU A 116 15.72 34.36 -70.68
CA GLU A 116 15.29 34.66 -72.05
C GLU A 116 15.58 36.12 -72.43
N THR A 117 15.35 37.05 -71.50
CA THR A 117 15.59 38.49 -71.68
C THR A 117 17.09 38.82 -71.71
N LEU A 118 17.92 38.11 -70.93
CA LEU A 118 19.36 38.32 -70.84
C LEU A 118 20.19 37.49 -71.84
N SER A 119 19.55 36.80 -72.80
CA SER A 119 20.21 35.85 -73.72
C SER A 119 21.43 36.40 -74.46
N GLN A 120 21.52 37.72 -74.66
CA GLN A 120 22.68 38.40 -75.27
C GLN A 120 23.89 38.55 -74.33
N ARG A 121 23.73 38.50 -73.00
CA ARG A 121 24.84 38.61 -72.03
C ARG A 121 25.09 37.26 -71.36
N THR A 122 25.99 36.49 -71.98
CA THR A 122 26.40 35.15 -71.54
C THR A 122 26.85 35.08 -70.08
N GLU A 123 27.49 36.13 -69.55
CA GLU A 123 27.93 36.16 -68.15
C GLU A 123 26.79 36.26 -67.14
N LEU A 124 25.73 37.04 -67.42
CA LEU A 124 24.56 37.12 -66.53
C LEU A 124 23.72 35.84 -66.58
N VAL A 125 23.61 35.23 -67.76
CA VAL A 125 22.94 33.92 -67.93
C VAL A 125 23.64 32.83 -67.11
N ALA A 126 24.98 32.85 -67.05
CA ALA A 126 25.74 31.92 -66.22
C ALA A 126 25.43 32.09 -64.72
N VAL A 127 25.33 33.33 -64.23
CA VAL A 127 24.96 33.62 -62.84
C VAL A 127 23.56 33.11 -62.51
N VAL A 128 22.58 33.38 -63.38
CA VAL A 128 21.18 32.94 -63.24
C VAL A 128 21.06 31.40 -63.19
N ARG A 129 21.74 30.69 -64.10
CA ARG A 129 21.77 29.22 -64.07
C ARG A 129 22.41 28.66 -62.81
N ASN A 130 23.46 29.33 -62.32
CA ASN A 130 24.15 28.90 -61.11
C ASN A 130 23.29 29.11 -59.86
N THR A 131 22.54 30.22 -59.79
CA THR A 131 21.57 30.48 -58.70
C THR A 131 20.43 29.47 -58.72
N ARG A 132 19.89 29.16 -59.91
CA ARG A 132 18.89 28.09 -60.08
C ARG A 132 19.38 26.75 -59.55
N ARG A 133 20.59 26.33 -59.94
CA ARG A 133 21.19 25.07 -59.46
C ARG A 133 21.39 25.04 -57.95
N GLN A 134 21.83 26.15 -57.36
CA GLN A 134 21.97 26.24 -55.89
C GLN A 134 20.61 26.18 -55.20
N ALA A 135 19.60 26.88 -55.72
CA ALA A 135 18.24 26.86 -55.17
C ALA A 135 17.63 25.44 -55.22
N GLU A 136 17.79 24.72 -56.34
CA GLU A 136 17.35 23.34 -56.50
C GLU A 136 18.09 22.38 -55.53
N ALA A 137 19.40 22.58 -55.32
CA ALA A 137 20.18 21.79 -54.37
C ALA A 137 19.76 22.04 -52.91
N VAL A 138 19.46 23.29 -52.54
CA VAL A 138 18.95 23.66 -51.21
C VAL A 138 17.56 23.05 -50.98
N ALA A 139 16.66 23.15 -51.96
CA ALA A 139 15.33 22.54 -51.89
C ALA A 139 15.40 21.02 -51.67
N GLN A 140 16.25 20.31 -52.42
CA GLN A 140 16.45 18.87 -52.26
C GLN A 140 17.07 18.52 -50.90
N THR A 141 17.96 19.36 -50.38
CA THR A 141 18.60 19.14 -49.09
C THR A 141 17.61 19.33 -47.94
N LEU A 142 16.72 20.32 -48.00
CA LEU A 142 15.71 20.58 -46.97
C LEU A 142 14.59 19.52 -46.96
N ASP A 143 14.12 19.08 -48.13
CA ASP A 143 13.08 18.06 -48.28
C ASP A 143 13.55 16.67 -47.81
N GLY A 144 14.86 16.42 -47.90
CA GLY A 144 15.49 15.15 -47.59
C GLY A 144 15.95 14.94 -46.15
N ILE A 145 15.69 15.85 -45.20
CA ILE A 145 16.18 15.73 -43.82
C ILE A 145 15.33 14.71 -43.04
N PRO A 146 15.82 13.47 -42.77
CA PRO A 146 15.04 12.43 -42.10
C PRO A 146 14.72 12.78 -40.64
N PHE A 147 15.56 13.61 -40.02
CA PHE A 147 15.42 14.05 -38.63
C PHE A 147 14.04 14.63 -38.31
N TRP A 148 13.44 15.45 -39.19
CA TRP A 148 12.16 16.09 -38.90
C TRP A 148 11.01 15.08 -38.78
N LYS A 149 11.06 14.01 -39.58
CA LYS A 149 10.02 12.99 -39.65
C LYS A 149 10.14 12.01 -38.48
N ASP A 150 11.35 11.57 -38.19
CA ASP A 150 11.63 10.64 -37.09
C ASP A 150 11.45 11.31 -35.73
N ALA A 151 11.85 12.58 -35.57
CA ALA A 151 11.67 13.33 -34.32
C ALA A 151 10.20 13.60 -34.00
N ARG A 152 9.36 13.86 -35.02
CA ARG A 152 7.91 14.09 -34.85
C ARG A 152 7.19 12.85 -34.34
N GLY A 153 7.43 11.71 -34.98
CA GLY A 153 6.85 10.43 -34.58
C GLY A 153 7.33 10.03 -33.17
N GLY A 154 8.63 10.17 -32.91
CA GLY A 154 9.21 9.81 -31.61
C GLY A 154 8.64 10.60 -30.43
N ALA A 155 8.47 11.92 -30.58
CA ALA A 155 8.03 12.76 -29.47
C ALA A 155 6.59 12.47 -29.02
N SER A 156 5.67 12.31 -29.99
CA SER A 156 4.26 12.03 -29.70
C SER A 156 4.03 10.63 -29.12
N ILE A 157 4.69 9.61 -29.70
CA ILE A 157 4.61 8.22 -29.21
C ILE A 157 5.17 8.13 -27.79
N LEU A 158 6.29 8.80 -27.51
CA LEU A 158 6.89 8.80 -26.18
C LEU A 158 5.98 9.49 -25.15
N ALA A 159 5.31 10.58 -25.52
CA ALA A 159 4.37 11.27 -24.63
C ALA A 159 3.19 10.37 -24.25
N GLU A 160 2.60 9.68 -25.23
CA GLU A 160 1.50 8.74 -25.01
C GLU A 160 1.94 7.55 -24.16
N GLN A 161 3.12 6.98 -24.44
CA GLN A 161 3.65 5.84 -23.70
C GLN A 161 3.96 6.18 -22.24
N VAL A 162 4.56 7.35 -21.98
CA VAL A 162 4.87 7.80 -20.62
C VAL A 162 3.60 8.11 -19.83
N GLY A 163 2.61 8.78 -20.45
CA GLY A 163 1.31 9.02 -19.82
C GLY A 163 0.57 7.72 -19.48
N TYR A 164 0.50 6.78 -20.42
CA TYR A 164 -0.14 5.48 -20.19
C TYR A 164 0.55 4.65 -19.10
N LEU A 165 1.89 4.66 -19.08
CA LEU A 165 2.67 3.99 -18.03
C LEU A 165 2.36 4.55 -16.64
N GLU A 166 2.20 5.87 -16.52
CA GLU A 166 1.88 6.51 -15.25
C GLU A 166 0.45 6.20 -14.78
N ASP A 167 -0.54 6.27 -15.68
CA ASP A 167 -1.92 5.89 -15.39
C ASP A 167 -2.02 4.42 -14.92
N TYR A 168 -1.30 3.53 -15.60
CA TYR A 168 -1.23 2.13 -15.22
C TYR A 168 -0.53 1.94 -13.87
N ARG A 169 0.63 2.59 -13.65
CA ARG A 169 1.37 2.55 -12.37
C ARG A 169 0.48 3.01 -11.22
N MET A 170 -0.21 4.14 -11.38
CA MET A 170 -1.09 4.74 -10.37
C MET A 170 -2.27 3.81 -10.04
N THR A 171 -2.87 3.20 -11.06
CA THR A 171 -3.99 2.25 -10.89
C THR A 171 -3.54 0.98 -10.17
N VAL A 172 -2.45 0.35 -10.60
CA VAL A 172 -1.92 -0.87 -9.98
C VAL A 172 -1.52 -0.64 -8.52
N MET A 173 -0.79 0.45 -8.24
CA MET A 173 -0.41 0.78 -6.86
C MET A 173 -1.63 1.04 -5.97
N SER A 174 -2.67 1.71 -6.50
CA SER A 174 -3.91 1.94 -5.77
C SER A 174 -4.64 0.63 -5.43
N PHE A 175 -4.75 -0.30 -6.38
CA PHE A 175 -5.35 -1.62 -6.14
C PHE A 175 -4.54 -2.45 -5.13
N LEU A 176 -3.21 -2.44 -5.22
CA LEU A 176 -2.35 -3.15 -4.28
C LEU A 176 -2.52 -2.62 -2.85
N VAL A 177 -2.53 -1.31 -2.65
CA VAL A 177 -2.77 -0.70 -1.32
C VAL A 177 -4.17 -1.05 -0.80
N LEU A 178 -5.18 -1.10 -1.67
CA LEU A 178 -6.52 -1.52 -1.29
C LEU A 178 -6.53 -2.99 -0.81
N ILE A 179 -5.93 -3.90 -1.56
CA ILE A 179 -5.86 -5.32 -1.16
C ILE A 179 -5.10 -5.48 0.16
N LEU A 180 -3.96 -4.80 0.31
CA LEU A 180 -3.15 -4.88 1.53
C LEU A 180 -3.87 -4.30 2.75
N SER A 181 -4.59 -3.17 2.59
CA SER A 181 -5.34 -2.55 3.69
C SER A 181 -6.52 -3.43 4.14
N TRP A 182 -7.28 -3.99 3.21
CA TRP A 182 -8.38 -4.92 3.53
C TRP A 182 -7.87 -6.23 4.12
N GLY A 183 -6.73 -6.73 3.62
CA GLY A 183 -6.05 -7.89 4.18
C GLY A 183 -5.57 -7.64 5.62
N SER A 184 -4.97 -6.48 5.89
CA SER A 184 -4.55 -6.10 7.25
C SER A 184 -5.75 -6.02 8.19
N MET A 185 -6.81 -5.31 7.79
CA MET A 185 -8.02 -5.20 8.61
C MET A 185 -8.66 -6.58 8.89
N GLY A 186 -8.68 -7.47 7.91
CA GLY A 186 -9.15 -8.85 8.08
C GLY A 186 -8.30 -9.66 9.06
N LEU A 187 -6.97 -9.55 8.95
CA LEU A 187 -6.05 -10.25 9.85
C LEU A 187 -6.15 -9.72 11.28
N GLU A 188 -6.24 -8.40 11.44
CA GLU A 188 -6.35 -7.74 12.74
C GLU A 188 -7.66 -8.08 13.45
N THR A 189 -8.77 -8.07 12.72
CA THR A 189 -10.08 -8.49 13.27
C THR A 189 -10.09 -9.96 13.66
N ALA A 190 -9.51 -10.84 12.83
CA ALA A 190 -9.37 -12.26 13.17
C ALA A 190 -8.49 -12.48 14.41
N ALA A 191 -7.38 -11.75 14.54
CA ALA A 191 -6.51 -11.81 15.70
C ALA A 191 -7.21 -11.29 16.97
N ALA A 192 -7.95 -10.19 16.88
CA ALA A 192 -8.70 -9.63 18.00
C ALA A 192 -9.77 -10.60 18.50
N VAL A 193 -10.55 -11.19 17.59
CA VAL A 193 -11.56 -12.21 17.92
C VAL A 193 -10.89 -13.43 18.55
N GLY A 194 -9.85 -13.98 17.92
CA GLY A 194 -9.15 -15.16 18.44
C GLY A 194 -8.50 -14.95 19.81
N LEU A 195 -7.92 -13.78 20.07
CA LEU A 195 -7.38 -13.44 21.38
C LEU A 195 -8.48 -13.20 22.43
N SER A 196 -9.61 -12.62 22.03
CA SER A 196 -10.75 -12.43 22.93
C SER A 196 -11.40 -13.75 23.33
N ASP A 197 -11.53 -14.69 22.40
CA ASP A 197 -12.06 -16.04 22.67
C ASP A 197 -11.09 -16.80 23.59
N PHE A 198 -9.78 -16.72 23.34
CA PHE A 198 -8.77 -17.29 24.23
C PHE A 198 -8.81 -16.69 25.63
N CYS A 199 -9.12 -15.39 25.75
CA CYS A 199 -9.26 -14.72 27.04
C CYS A 199 -10.53 -15.15 27.79
N PHE A 200 -11.61 -15.47 27.08
CA PHE A 200 -12.89 -15.82 27.68
C PHE A 200 -12.98 -17.32 28.05
N GLU A 201 -12.42 -18.22 27.23
CA GLU A 201 -12.51 -19.66 27.43
C GLU A 201 -11.15 -20.38 27.16
N PRO A 202 -10.16 -20.24 28.07
CA PRO A 202 -8.81 -20.78 27.89
C PRO A 202 -8.68 -22.28 28.21
N ASP A 203 -9.79 -22.95 28.51
CA ASP A 203 -9.82 -24.29 29.13
C ASP A 203 -8.98 -25.33 28.39
N GLY A 204 -9.00 -25.33 27.05
CA GLY A 204 -8.20 -26.25 26.24
C GLY A 204 -6.69 -26.05 26.36
N TYR A 205 -6.23 -24.80 26.45
CA TYR A 205 -4.80 -24.47 26.63
C TYR A 205 -4.34 -24.79 28.05
N VAL A 206 -5.16 -24.46 29.04
CA VAL A 206 -4.91 -24.80 30.45
C VAL A 206 -4.86 -26.31 30.62
N MET A 207 -5.80 -27.06 30.04
CA MET A 207 -5.82 -28.53 30.09
C MET A 207 -4.52 -29.14 29.57
N ASN A 208 -4.13 -28.75 28.35
CA ASN A 208 -2.95 -29.29 27.66
C ASN A 208 -1.64 -28.93 28.38
N THR A 209 -1.45 -27.65 28.74
CA THR A 209 -0.24 -27.18 29.41
C THR A 209 -0.08 -27.80 30.81
N THR A 210 -1.18 -27.91 31.55
CA THR A 210 -1.15 -28.44 32.92
C THR A 210 -0.90 -29.95 32.89
N GLN A 211 -1.56 -30.70 32.00
CA GLN A 211 -1.28 -32.12 31.79
C GLN A 211 0.18 -32.35 31.38
N ALA A 212 0.72 -31.53 30.47
CA ALA A 212 2.12 -31.64 30.03
C ALA A 212 3.15 -31.34 31.13
N ARG A 213 2.88 -30.36 32.01
CA ARG A 213 3.82 -29.99 33.11
C ARG A 213 3.69 -30.84 34.37
N THR A 214 2.46 -31.22 34.72
CA THR A 214 2.16 -31.80 36.04
C THR A 214 1.74 -33.26 35.95
N GLY A 215 1.38 -33.75 34.76
CA GLY A 215 0.90 -35.12 34.56
C GLY A 215 -0.49 -35.39 35.15
N LEU A 216 -1.20 -34.37 35.64
CA LEU A 216 -2.57 -34.53 36.16
C LEU A 216 -3.51 -35.02 35.06
N SER A 217 -4.45 -35.90 35.43
CA SER A 217 -5.42 -36.46 34.48
C SER A 217 -6.41 -35.38 34.02
N PRO A 218 -6.85 -35.43 32.76
CA PRO A 218 -7.71 -34.41 32.18
C PRO A 218 -9.09 -34.35 32.87
N GLU A 219 -9.57 -35.45 33.46
CA GLU A 219 -10.88 -35.47 34.14
C GLU A 219 -10.89 -34.61 35.41
N ILE A 220 -9.78 -34.62 36.17
CA ILE A 220 -9.66 -33.81 37.39
C ILE A 220 -9.66 -32.33 37.05
N LEU A 221 -8.88 -31.96 36.03
CA LEU A 221 -8.76 -30.58 35.63
C LEU A 221 -10.06 -30.06 34.99
N GLN A 222 -10.80 -30.92 34.27
CA GLN A 222 -12.12 -30.57 33.72
C GLN A 222 -13.16 -30.33 34.82
N TYR A 223 -13.14 -31.12 35.90
CA TYR A 223 -14.01 -30.92 37.06
C TYR A 223 -13.83 -29.52 37.69
N TYR A 224 -12.58 -29.07 37.83
CA TYR A 224 -12.27 -27.75 38.41
C TYR A 224 -12.47 -26.57 37.44
N LEU A 225 -12.28 -26.78 36.13
CA LEU A 225 -12.50 -25.74 35.12
C LEU A 225 -13.99 -25.52 34.82
N THR A 226 -14.76 -26.60 34.60
CA THR A 226 -16.17 -26.50 34.21
C THR A 226 -17.11 -26.26 35.40
N CYS A 227 -16.72 -26.67 36.62
CA CYS A 227 -17.49 -26.41 37.86
C CYS A 227 -19.00 -26.76 37.75
N SER A 228 -19.33 -27.84 37.05
CA SER A 228 -20.73 -28.30 36.92
C SER A 228 -21.17 -29.06 38.17
N GLN A 229 -22.38 -28.77 38.69
CA GLN A 229 -22.93 -29.43 39.88
C GLN A 229 -23.30 -30.91 39.66
N ASP A 230 -23.34 -31.36 38.40
CA ASP A 230 -23.70 -32.74 38.05
C ASP A 230 -22.52 -33.72 38.06
N ILE A 231 -21.29 -33.23 38.26
CA ILE A 231 -20.07 -34.04 38.22
C ILE A 231 -19.60 -34.31 39.65
N PHE A 232 -19.29 -35.58 39.97
CA PHE A 232 -18.76 -35.96 41.29
C PHE A 232 -17.27 -35.63 41.41
N ASN A 233 -16.84 -35.13 42.57
CA ASN A 233 -15.44 -34.82 42.84
C ASN A 233 -14.57 -36.09 42.64
N PRO A 234 -13.57 -36.05 41.74
CA PRO A 234 -12.73 -37.21 41.44
C PRO A 234 -11.87 -37.68 42.63
N PHE A 235 -11.66 -36.82 43.64
CA PHE A 235 -11.01 -37.17 44.89
C PHE A 235 -11.97 -37.77 45.94
N GLN A 236 -13.29 -37.64 45.75
CA GLN A 236 -14.30 -38.32 46.58
C GLN A 236 -14.54 -39.75 46.12
N GLN A 237 -13.45 -40.52 45.99
CA GLN A 237 -13.54 -41.97 45.93
C GLN A 237 -14.40 -42.46 47.10
N LYS A 238 -15.29 -43.44 46.85
CA LYS A 238 -16.32 -44.00 47.76
C LYS A 238 -15.94 -44.17 49.25
N ASN A 239 -14.66 -44.20 49.59
CA ASN A 239 -14.12 -44.29 50.95
C ASN A 239 -14.13 -42.98 51.76
N ILE A 240 -14.22 -41.79 51.13
CA ILE A 240 -14.30 -40.52 51.87
C ILE A 240 -15.74 -40.24 52.35
N VAL A 241 -16.76 -40.73 51.64
CA VAL A 241 -18.18 -40.60 52.07
C VAL A 241 -18.43 -41.32 53.40
N SER A 242 -17.79 -42.47 53.64
CA SER A 242 -17.84 -43.15 54.94
C SER A 242 -17.14 -42.37 56.06
N ILE A 243 -16.07 -41.63 55.75
CA ILE A 243 -15.40 -40.75 56.70
C ILE A 243 -16.26 -39.49 56.95
N GLN A 244 -16.97 -39.00 55.93
CA GLN A 244 -17.89 -37.87 56.02
C GLN A 244 -19.13 -38.18 56.88
N SER A 245 -19.64 -39.42 56.84
CA SER A 245 -20.65 -39.90 57.81
C SER A 245 -20.14 -39.90 59.26
N THR A 246 -18.83 -40.07 59.46
CA THR A 246 -18.18 -40.07 60.78
C THR A 246 -17.87 -38.64 61.26
N LEU A 247 -17.51 -37.75 60.33
CA LEU A 247 -17.23 -36.33 60.59
C LEU A 247 -18.49 -35.45 60.69
N ASN A 248 -19.65 -35.94 60.22
CA ASN A 248 -20.96 -35.30 60.42
C ASN A 248 -21.37 -35.22 61.90
N ILE A 249 -20.68 -35.96 62.77
CA ILE A 249 -20.83 -35.89 64.24
C ILE A 249 -20.03 -34.70 64.82
N THR A 250 -19.14 -34.07 64.04
CA THR A 250 -18.25 -32.96 64.43
C THR A 250 -18.49 -31.68 63.61
N GLU A 251 -19.75 -31.44 63.28
CA GLU A 251 -20.31 -30.50 62.29
C GLU A 251 -19.84 -29.03 62.39
N SER A 252 -19.46 -28.51 63.56
CA SER A 252 -19.23 -27.06 63.72
C SER A 252 -17.94 -26.50 63.09
N ASN A 253 -16.87 -27.31 62.95
CA ASN A 253 -15.59 -26.84 62.37
C ASN A 253 -15.44 -27.17 60.87
N PHE A 254 -16.31 -28.02 60.31
CA PHE A 254 -16.11 -28.58 58.97
C PHE A 254 -16.78 -27.77 57.85
N HIS A 255 -17.78 -26.93 58.16
CA HIS A 255 -18.45 -26.08 57.15
C HIS A 255 -17.49 -25.12 56.44
N HIS A 256 -16.47 -24.61 57.13
CA HIS A 256 -15.42 -23.78 56.53
C HIS A 256 -14.51 -24.56 55.56
N LEU A 257 -14.30 -25.85 55.82
CA LEU A 257 -13.44 -26.74 55.04
C LEU A 257 -14.17 -27.34 53.83
N VAL A 258 -15.46 -27.65 53.97
CA VAL A 258 -16.34 -28.04 52.86
C VAL A 258 -16.52 -26.89 51.87
N ALA A 259 -16.56 -25.65 52.35
CA ALA A 259 -16.58 -24.47 51.48
C ALA A 259 -15.28 -24.27 50.66
N LEU A 260 -14.14 -24.80 51.13
CA LEU A 260 -12.88 -24.84 50.37
C LEU A 260 -12.83 -25.97 49.33
N LEU A 261 -13.60 -27.04 49.56
CA LEU A 261 -13.65 -28.24 48.70
C LEU A 261 -14.70 -28.15 47.59
N ASN A 262 -15.66 -27.24 47.70
CA ASN A 262 -16.67 -27.00 46.68
C ASN A 262 -16.08 -26.11 45.59
N CYS A 263 -16.18 -26.51 44.32
CA CYS A 263 -15.61 -25.77 43.20
C CYS A 263 -16.07 -24.30 43.28
N ARG A 264 -15.11 -23.40 43.52
CA ARG A 264 -15.30 -21.97 43.33
C ARG A 264 -14.73 -21.69 41.96
N GLY A 265 -15.60 -21.58 40.95
CA GLY A 265 -15.19 -21.33 39.57
C GLY A 265 -14.20 -20.17 39.51
N LEU A 266 -13.10 -20.36 38.77
CA LEU A 266 -12.09 -19.32 38.53
C LEU A 266 -12.63 -18.16 37.66
N HIS A 267 -13.81 -18.32 37.07
CA HIS A 267 -14.46 -17.31 36.23
C HIS A 267 -15.26 -16.34 37.10
N LYS A 268 -14.58 -15.31 37.60
CA LYS A 268 -15.20 -14.07 38.07
C LYS A 268 -14.36 -12.87 37.65
#